data_AF-W4UYT4-F1
#
_entry.id   AF-W4UYT4-F1
#
_cell.length_a   1.000
_cell.length_b   1.000
_cell.length_c   1.000
_cell.angle_alpha   90.00
_cell.angle_beta   90.00
_cell.angle_gamma   90.00
#
_symmetry.space_group_name_H-M   'P 1'
#
loop_
_entity.id
_entity.type
_entity.pdbx_description
1 polymer ?
#
loop_
_entity_poly.entity_id
_entity_poly.type
_entity_poly.pdbx_seq_one_letter_code
_entity_poly.pdbx_strand_id
1 'polypeptide(L)'
;MQNRRDFLKTAAFAAIGSGLSIQQALATDAIPLFSINKLGAKGKMKMTFFPYELKLKHVFTVATYSRTTTPDVQVEIEYEGLTGYGEASMPPYLGQTVDSVLTFLKKVDLTQFDDPFQLEDILSYVDSLSPGDSAAKAAVDIALHDLVGKMLGAPWYKIWGLNKDKAPSTTFTIGIDTPDVVRAKTKECAGQFNILKVKLGRDNDKEMIETIRSVTDLPIAVDANQGWKDRQYALDMIHWLKEQGIV
;
A
#
# COMPACT_ATOMS: atom_id res chain seq x y z
N MET A 1 -18.82 -23.74 57.79
CA MET A 1 -18.10 -22.60 57.17
C MET A 1 -16.97 -23.16 56.33
N GLN A 2 -16.97 -22.90 55.03
CA GLN A 2 -15.97 -23.45 54.10
C GLN A 2 -14.63 -22.70 54.28
N ASN A 3 -13.53 -23.43 54.49
CA ASN A 3 -12.21 -22.83 54.68
C ASN A 3 -11.71 -22.26 53.35
N ARG A 4 -11.08 -21.07 53.39
CA ARG A 4 -10.46 -20.37 52.24
C ARG A 4 -9.54 -21.26 51.40
N ARG A 5 -8.88 -22.26 52.00
CA ARG A 5 -8.08 -23.27 51.29
C ARG A 5 -8.91 -24.22 50.42
N ASP A 6 -10.10 -24.59 50.86
CA ASP A 6 -10.98 -25.49 50.11
C ASP A 6 -11.64 -24.75 48.96
N PHE A 7 -12.02 -23.48 49.16
CA PHE A 7 -12.50 -22.61 48.10
C PHE A 7 -11.46 -22.45 46.96
N LEU A 8 -10.19 -22.22 47.31
CA LEU A 8 -9.12 -22.08 46.32
C LEU A 8 -8.83 -23.37 45.56
N LYS A 9 -8.92 -24.54 46.23
CA LYS A 9 -8.78 -25.84 45.56
C LYS A 9 -9.94 -26.11 44.62
N THR A 10 -11.18 -25.86 45.05
CA THR A 10 -12.37 -26.06 44.21
C THR A 10 -12.38 -25.09 43.02
N ALA A 11 -11.96 -23.84 43.20
CA ALA A 11 -11.83 -22.88 42.10
C ALA A 11 -10.73 -23.28 41.09
N ALA A 12 -9.59 -23.80 41.57
CA ALA A 12 -8.53 -24.30 40.70
C ALA A 12 -8.97 -25.54 39.90
N PHE A 13 -9.70 -26.48 40.53
CA PHE A 13 -10.23 -27.65 39.82
C PHE A 13 -11.35 -27.29 38.82
N ALA A 14 -12.19 -26.30 39.15
CA ALA A 14 -13.21 -25.81 38.22
C ALA A 14 -12.61 -25.10 37.00
N ALA A 15 -11.50 -24.36 37.17
CA ALA A 15 -10.77 -23.72 36.07
C ALA A 15 -10.02 -24.72 35.18
N ILE A 16 -9.51 -25.81 35.75
CA ILE A 16 -8.86 -26.90 35.00
C ILE A 16 -9.90 -27.74 34.26
N GLY A 17 -11.03 -28.05 34.89
CA GLY A 17 -12.13 -28.80 34.28
C GLY A 17 -12.81 -28.05 33.12
N SER A 18 -13.01 -26.74 33.26
CA SER A 18 -13.54 -25.90 32.18
C SER A 18 -12.49 -25.69 31.07
N GLY A 19 -11.21 -25.49 31.42
CA GLY A 19 -10.11 -25.37 30.46
C GLY A 19 -9.90 -26.62 29.58
N LEU A 20 -10.01 -27.82 30.16
CA LEU A 20 -9.92 -29.09 29.42
C LEU A 20 -11.11 -29.32 28.49
N SER A 21 -12.33 -28.94 28.92
CA SER A 21 -13.53 -29.04 28.07
C SER A 21 -13.54 -28.04 26.90
N ILE A 22 -12.95 -26.86 27.10
CA ILE A 22 -12.79 -25.85 26.05
C ILE A 22 -11.71 -26.28 25.04
N GLN A 23 -10.63 -26.94 25.48
CA GLN A 23 -9.60 -27.48 24.58
C GLN A 23 -10.11 -28.61 23.68
N GLN A 24 -11.03 -29.46 24.15
CA GLN A 24 -11.63 -30.52 23.31
C GLN A 24 -12.68 -29.99 22.33
N ALA A 25 -13.39 -28.91 22.66
CA ALA A 25 -14.38 -28.31 21.77
C ALA A 25 -13.78 -27.36 20.72
N LEU A 26 -12.53 -26.88 20.92
CA LEU A 26 -11.80 -25.99 20.01
C LEU A 26 -10.67 -26.70 19.25
N ALA A 27 -10.76 -28.01 19.07
CA ALA A 27 -9.82 -28.80 18.25
C ALA A 27 -10.00 -28.57 16.73
N THR A 28 -10.25 -27.33 16.33
CA THR A 28 -10.19 -26.85 14.95
C THR A 28 -9.36 -25.57 14.96
N ASP A 29 -8.16 -25.69 14.39
CA ASP A 29 -7.14 -24.65 14.21
C ASP A 29 -6.64 -23.99 15.49
N ALA A 30 -5.51 -24.50 15.99
CA ALA A 30 -4.70 -23.83 16.98
C ALA A 30 -4.47 -22.36 16.56
N ILE A 31 -5.06 -21.43 17.30
CA ILE A 31 -4.74 -20.00 17.20
C ILE A 31 -3.23 -19.92 17.46
N PRO A 32 -2.39 -19.51 16.50
CA PRO A 32 -0.97 -19.41 16.74
C PRO A 32 -0.78 -18.39 17.86
N LEU A 33 -0.25 -18.84 18.99
CA LEU A 33 0.10 -17.98 20.10
C LEU A 33 1.07 -16.92 19.55
N PHE A 34 0.62 -15.66 19.48
CA PHE A 34 1.41 -14.55 18.96
C PHE A 34 2.77 -14.55 19.67
N SER A 35 3.84 -14.82 18.91
CA SER A 35 5.19 -14.98 19.45
C SER A 35 5.83 -13.61 19.65
N ILE A 36 5.34 -12.87 20.63
CA ILE A 36 5.98 -11.63 21.07
C ILE A 36 7.18 -12.05 21.93
N ASN A 37 8.38 -11.74 21.44
CA ASN A 37 9.67 -11.89 22.14
C ASN A 37 10.03 -13.33 22.59
N LYS A 38 10.21 -14.24 21.63
CA LYS A 38 10.70 -15.61 21.91
C LYS A 38 12.15 -15.67 22.40
N LEU A 39 12.97 -14.67 22.08
CA LEU A 39 14.41 -14.67 22.33
C LEU A 39 14.82 -14.00 23.65
N GLY A 40 13.89 -13.30 24.31
CA GLY A 40 14.23 -12.48 25.50
C GLY A 40 15.26 -11.38 25.18
N ALA A 41 15.45 -11.07 23.90
CA ALA A 41 16.42 -10.11 23.44
C ALA A 41 15.82 -8.71 23.52
N LYS A 42 16.61 -7.74 23.98
CA LYS A 42 16.30 -6.33 23.78
C LYS A 42 16.78 -5.95 22.37
N GLY A 43 16.09 -6.45 21.35
CA GLY A 43 16.37 -6.07 19.97
C GLY A 43 16.20 -4.56 19.80
N LYS A 44 17.11 -3.91 19.06
CA LYS A 44 16.94 -2.52 18.64
C LYS A 44 16.55 -2.53 17.17
N MET A 45 15.58 -1.70 16.79
CA MET A 45 15.25 -1.51 15.39
C MET A 45 16.42 -0.86 14.66
N LYS A 46 16.87 -1.47 13.58
CA LYS A 46 17.92 -0.93 12.72
C LYS A 46 17.34 -0.62 11.35
N MET A 47 17.30 0.67 11.02
CA MET A 47 16.85 1.13 9.71
C MET A 47 18.04 1.31 8.76
N THR A 48 17.93 0.77 7.56
CA THR A 48 18.83 1.02 6.43
C THR A 48 18.03 1.44 5.22
N PHE A 49 18.64 2.28 4.37
CA PHE A 49 17.95 2.80 3.19
C PHE A 49 18.95 3.14 2.09
N PHE A 50 18.52 2.98 0.83
CA PHE A 50 19.36 3.20 -0.33
C PHE A 50 18.54 3.63 -1.56
N PRO A 51 19.09 4.48 -2.45
CA PRO A 51 18.43 4.85 -3.69
C PRO A 51 18.26 3.64 -4.63
N TYR A 52 17.13 3.58 -5.32
CA TYR A 52 16.83 2.53 -6.28
C TYR A 52 16.01 3.06 -7.46
N GLU A 53 16.65 3.60 -8.50
CA GLU A 53 15.89 4.20 -9.61
C GLU A 53 15.07 3.17 -10.41
N LEU A 54 13.75 3.37 -10.44
CA LEU A 54 12.83 2.52 -11.19
C LEU A 54 12.95 2.78 -12.70
N LYS A 55 13.07 1.70 -13.47
CA LYS A 55 13.12 1.74 -14.94
C LYS A 55 11.76 1.38 -15.52
N LEU A 56 11.12 2.33 -16.21
CA LEU A 56 9.81 2.12 -16.81
C LEU A 56 9.97 1.40 -18.16
N LYS A 57 9.07 0.45 -18.46
CA LYS A 57 9.08 -0.28 -19.74
C LYS A 57 8.77 0.62 -20.94
N HIS A 58 7.96 1.66 -20.73
CA HIS A 58 7.56 2.63 -21.73
C HIS A 58 7.59 4.04 -21.15
N VAL A 59 7.59 5.05 -22.03
CA VAL A 59 7.35 6.44 -21.64
C VAL A 59 6.02 6.53 -20.89
N PHE A 60 6.05 7.14 -19.72
CA PHE A 60 4.88 7.41 -18.90
C PHE A 60 4.61 8.91 -18.87
N THR A 61 3.47 9.31 -19.42
CA THR A 61 3.05 10.71 -19.55
C THR A 61 1.89 11.03 -18.61
N VAL A 62 2.07 12.04 -17.77
CA VAL A 62 1.04 12.60 -16.89
C VAL A 62 0.95 14.11 -17.13
N ALA A 63 -0.21 14.58 -17.58
CA ALA A 63 -0.36 15.97 -18.05
C ALA A 63 0.77 16.33 -19.02
N THR A 64 1.62 17.31 -18.68
CA THR A 64 2.77 17.80 -19.47
C THR A 64 4.10 17.13 -19.16
N TYR A 65 4.13 16.14 -18.26
CA TYR A 65 5.36 15.49 -17.82
C TYR A 65 5.45 14.07 -18.38
N SER A 66 6.47 13.83 -19.21
CA SER A 66 6.82 12.50 -19.72
C SER A 66 8.13 12.04 -19.08
N ARG A 67 8.20 10.77 -18.67
CA ARG A 67 9.42 10.18 -18.09
C ARG A 67 9.57 8.71 -18.45
N THR A 68 10.80 8.21 -18.35
CA THR A 68 11.15 6.79 -18.52
C THR A 68 11.76 6.16 -17.25
N THR A 69 12.02 6.98 -16.22
CA THR A 69 12.45 6.51 -14.90
C THR A 69 11.65 7.19 -13.79
N THR A 70 11.66 6.62 -12.59
CA THR A 70 11.13 7.27 -11.38
C THR A 70 12.20 7.19 -10.28
N PRO A 71 12.66 8.33 -9.72
CA PRO A 71 13.53 8.32 -8.56
C PRO A 71 12.83 7.69 -7.37
N ASP A 72 13.55 6.85 -6.63
CA ASP A 72 12.98 6.03 -5.57
C ASP A 72 14.05 5.65 -4.53
N VAL A 73 13.61 5.38 -3.30
CA VAL A 73 14.44 4.91 -2.18
C VAL A 73 13.78 3.71 -1.52
N GLN A 74 14.54 2.62 -1.39
CA GLN A 74 14.16 1.43 -0.63
C GLN A 74 14.56 1.59 0.83
N VAL A 75 13.70 1.12 1.73
CA VAL A 75 13.90 1.12 3.19
C VAL A 75 13.78 -0.29 3.73
N GLU A 76 14.67 -0.64 4.65
CA GLU A 76 14.65 -1.89 5.40
C GLU A 76 14.70 -1.56 6.90
N ILE A 77 13.84 -2.20 7.69
CA ILE A 77 13.87 -2.13 9.15
C ILE A 77 14.05 -3.53 9.70
N GLU A 78 15.19 -3.78 10.35
CA GLU A 78 15.51 -5.06 10.98
C GLU A 78 15.17 -5.03 12.47
N TYR A 79 14.54 -6.09 12.98
CA TYR A 79 14.29 -6.33 14.40
C TYR A 79 14.24 -7.84 14.68
N GLU A 80 15.05 -8.32 15.62
CA GLU A 80 15.11 -9.74 16.04
C GLU A 80 15.24 -10.75 14.87
N GLY A 81 16.03 -10.40 13.85
CA GLY A 81 16.26 -11.26 12.67
C GLY A 81 15.13 -11.25 11.64
N LEU A 82 14.08 -10.44 11.84
CA LEU A 82 13.07 -10.14 10.82
C LEU A 82 13.37 -8.79 10.19
N THR A 83 13.11 -8.68 8.90
CA THR A 83 13.26 -7.43 8.13
C THR A 83 11.92 -7.06 7.52
N GLY A 84 11.45 -5.84 7.80
CA GLY A 84 10.35 -5.20 7.09
C GLY A 84 10.85 -4.32 5.95
N TYR A 85 10.15 -4.31 4.82
CA TYR A 85 10.50 -3.56 3.62
C TYR A 85 9.53 -2.40 3.38
N GLY A 86 10.07 -1.24 3.01
CA GLY A 86 9.31 -0.05 2.64
C GLY A 86 9.92 0.64 1.43
N GLU A 87 9.16 1.56 0.84
CA GLU A 87 9.48 2.20 -0.43
C GLU A 87 9.01 3.66 -0.42
N ALA A 88 9.86 4.54 -0.93
CA ALA A 88 9.51 5.91 -1.27
C ALA A 88 9.70 6.09 -2.78
N SER A 89 8.61 6.16 -3.54
CA SER A 89 8.64 6.53 -4.97
C SER A 89 8.32 8.02 -5.13
N MET A 90 9.19 8.76 -5.83
CA MET A 90 9.09 10.21 -5.98
C MET A 90 8.94 10.63 -7.45
N PRO A 91 7.72 10.60 -8.03
CA PRO A 91 7.44 11.28 -9.29
C PRO A 91 7.91 12.75 -9.22
N PRO A 92 8.80 13.23 -10.12
CA PRO A 92 9.47 14.52 -9.94
C PRO A 92 8.56 15.73 -9.76
N TYR A 93 7.36 15.70 -10.37
CA TYR A 93 6.37 16.78 -10.25
C TYR A 93 5.71 16.89 -8.85
N LEU A 94 5.95 15.92 -7.95
CA LEU A 94 5.45 15.95 -6.56
C LEU A 94 6.44 16.61 -5.58
N GLY A 95 7.60 17.06 -6.06
CA GLY A 95 8.52 17.93 -5.30
C GLY A 95 9.50 17.23 -4.35
N GLN A 96 9.36 15.93 -4.09
CA GLN A 96 10.37 15.15 -3.37
C GLN A 96 11.42 14.58 -4.33
N THR A 97 12.65 14.47 -3.84
CA THR A 97 13.82 13.92 -4.53
C THR A 97 14.53 12.88 -3.67
N VAL A 98 15.42 12.08 -4.26
CA VAL A 98 16.28 11.14 -3.52
C VAL A 98 17.01 11.86 -2.39
N ASP A 99 17.61 13.03 -2.66
CA ASP A 99 18.34 13.79 -1.64
C ASP A 99 17.45 14.25 -0.48
N SER A 100 16.23 14.73 -0.77
CA SER A 100 15.27 15.12 0.27
C SER A 100 14.88 13.92 1.15
N VAL A 101 14.59 12.77 0.52
CA VAL A 101 14.18 11.54 1.22
C VAL A 101 15.33 10.99 2.05
N LEU A 102 16.54 10.87 1.50
CA LEU A 102 17.71 10.42 2.25
C LEU A 102 18.02 11.38 3.42
N THR A 103 17.84 12.68 3.23
CA THR A 103 18.04 13.67 4.29
C THR A 103 16.99 13.52 5.40
N PHE A 104 15.73 13.24 5.04
CA PHE A 104 14.68 12.95 6.01
C PHE A 104 14.96 11.65 6.78
N LEU A 105 15.22 10.55 6.08
CA LEU A 105 15.45 9.23 6.68
C LEU A 105 16.67 9.22 7.63
N LYS A 106 17.69 10.04 7.37
CA LYS A 106 18.83 10.23 8.29
C LYS A 106 18.45 10.86 9.65
N LYS A 107 17.32 11.56 9.73
CA LYS A 107 16.82 12.18 10.98
C LYS A 107 16.02 11.20 11.85
N VAL A 108 15.54 10.11 11.25
CA VAL A 108 14.69 9.13 11.93
C VAL A 108 15.57 8.23 12.78
N ASP A 109 15.45 8.35 14.10
CA ASP A 109 16.11 7.46 15.05
C ASP A 109 15.10 6.44 15.58
N LEU A 110 15.07 5.25 14.99
CA LEU A 110 14.23 4.14 15.49
C LEU A 110 14.84 3.42 16.68
N THR A 111 16.11 3.66 17.02
CA THR A 111 16.80 2.94 18.11
C THR A 111 16.29 3.36 19.50
N GLN A 112 15.59 4.49 19.59
CA GLN A 112 14.94 4.94 20.82
C GLN A 112 13.68 4.12 21.17
N PHE A 113 13.13 3.36 20.22
CA PHE A 113 11.96 2.52 20.42
C PHE A 113 12.37 1.06 20.58
N ASP A 114 11.88 0.42 21.65
CA ASP A 114 12.19 -0.98 21.96
C ASP A 114 11.15 -1.97 21.41
N ASP A 115 9.99 -1.46 20.99
CA ASP A 115 8.84 -2.26 20.58
C ASP A 115 8.27 -1.77 19.23
N PRO A 116 8.44 -2.54 18.13
CA PRO A 116 7.90 -2.18 16.81
C PRO A 116 6.37 -2.16 16.76
N PHE A 117 5.65 -2.72 17.74
CA PHE A 117 4.19 -2.67 17.81
C PHE A 117 3.65 -1.30 18.20
N GLN A 118 4.48 -0.38 18.68
CA GLN A 118 4.11 0.99 19.04
C GLN A 118 3.96 1.89 17.80
N LEU A 119 3.23 1.41 16.78
CA LEU A 119 3.09 2.09 15.49
C LEU A 119 2.59 3.54 15.65
N GLU A 120 1.62 3.78 16.54
CA GLU A 120 1.09 5.13 16.77
C GLU A 120 2.19 6.09 17.28
N ASP A 121 2.93 5.67 18.31
CA ASP A 121 3.99 6.51 18.91
C ASP A 121 5.15 6.72 17.93
N ILE A 122 5.57 5.66 17.23
CA ILE A 122 6.66 5.71 16.26
C ILE A 122 6.27 6.59 15.07
N LEU A 123 5.10 6.39 14.49
CA LEU A 123 4.66 7.14 13.30
C LEU A 123 4.30 8.59 13.64
N SER A 124 3.77 8.87 14.84
CA SER A 124 3.61 10.24 15.33
C SER A 124 4.97 10.95 15.48
N TYR A 125 5.97 10.27 16.02
CA TYR A 125 7.33 10.78 16.08
C TYR A 125 7.88 11.06 14.67
N VAL A 126 7.79 10.10 13.74
CA VAL A 126 8.27 10.24 12.36
C VAL A 126 7.58 11.42 11.67
N ASP A 127 6.26 11.57 11.84
CA ASP A 127 5.51 12.68 11.24
C ASP A 127 5.95 14.04 11.78
N SER A 128 6.31 14.12 13.07
CA SER A 128 6.75 15.36 13.72
C SER A 128 8.09 15.93 13.19
N LEU A 129 8.89 15.13 12.48
CA LEU A 129 10.22 15.52 12.01
C LEU A 129 10.20 16.54 10.87
N SER A 130 9.08 16.66 10.15
CA SER A 130 8.88 17.70 9.13
C SER A 130 7.39 17.88 8.80
N PRO A 131 6.95 19.04 8.30
CA PRO A 131 5.57 19.21 7.82
C PRO A 131 5.29 18.51 6.48
N GLY A 132 6.32 18.02 5.77
CA GLY A 132 6.24 17.45 4.42
C GLY A 132 6.75 16.02 4.36
N ASP A 133 7.58 15.73 3.35
CA ASP A 133 8.31 14.46 3.20
C ASP A 133 7.44 13.19 3.24
N SER A 134 6.19 13.30 2.75
CA SER A 134 5.20 12.22 2.84
C SER A 134 5.65 10.90 2.21
N ALA A 135 6.50 10.92 1.18
CA ALA A 135 7.00 9.69 0.55
C ALA A 135 8.05 9.03 1.46
N ALA A 136 8.94 9.83 2.06
CA ALA A 136 9.92 9.33 3.03
C ALA A 136 9.25 8.76 4.29
N LYS A 137 8.22 9.44 4.81
CA LYS A 137 7.40 8.96 5.94
C LYS A 137 6.68 7.66 5.60
N ALA A 138 6.07 7.59 4.42
CA ALA A 138 5.40 6.38 3.94
C ALA A 138 6.37 5.19 3.85
N ALA A 139 7.62 5.40 3.46
CA ALA A 139 8.60 4.30 3.41
C ALA A 139 8.88 3.70 4.79
N VAL A 140 8.97 4.53 5.84
CA VAL A 140 9.11 4.06 7.23
C VAL A 140 7.85 3.33 7.69
N ASP A 141 6.68 3.91 7.41
CA ASP A 141 5.37 3.31 7.71
C ASP A 141 5.22 1.91 7.10
N ILE A 142 5.45 1.78 5.80
CA ILE A 142 5.30 0.52 5.06
C ILE A 142 6.27 -0.54 5.63
N ALA A 143 7.52 -0.16 5.91
CA ALA A 143 8.52 -1.06 6.50
C ALA A 143 8.12 -1.54 7.91
N LEU A 144 7.60 -0.65 8.75
CA LEU A 144 7.10 -1.01 10.09
C LEU A 144 5.88 -1.92 10.00
N HIS A 145 4.93 -1.63 9.10
CA HIS A 145 3.79 -2.50 8.87
C HIS A 145 4.26 -3.88 8.39
N ASP A 146 5.13 -3.99 7.39
CA ASP A 146 5.65 -5.28 6.94
C ASP A 146 6.34 -6.06 8.08
N LEU A 147 7.17 -5.39 8.89
CA LEU A 147 7.81 -5.98 10.06
C LEU A 147 6.79 -6.51 11.08
N VAL A 148 5.83 -5.68 11.49
CA VAL A 148 4.79 -6.06 12.46
C VAL A 148 3.91 -7.19 11.92
N GLY A 149 3.55 -7.15 10.64
CA GLY A 149 2.80 -8.22 9.97
C GLY A 149 3.55 -9.55 9.98
N LYS A 150 4.88 -9.51 9.72
CA LYS A 150 5.76 -10.69 9.82
C LYS A 150 5.86 -11.21 11.25
N MET A 151 6.00 -10.34 12.25
CA MET A 151 6.02 -10.72 13.67
C MET A 151 4.71 -11.35 14.13
N LEU A 152 3.56 -10.86 13.63
CA LEU A 152 2.24 -11.44 13.88
C LEU A 152 1.97 -12.70 13.05
N GLY A 153 2.79 -12.99 12.04
CA GLY A 153 2.58 -14.10 11.11
C GLY A 153 1.32 -13.93 10.26
N ALA A 154 0.90 -12.69 9.96
CA ALA A 154 -0.34 -12.40 9.26
C ALA A 154 -0.20 -11.24 8.27
N PRO A 155 -0.82 -11.32 7.08
CA PRO A 155 -0.89 -10.18 6.17
C PRO A 155 -1.86 -9.10 6.70
N TRP A 156 -1.60 -7.84 6.35
CA TRP A 156 -2.40 -6.70 6.85
C TRP A 156 -3.88 -6.75 6.53
N TYR A 157 -4.27 -7.24 5.34
CA TYR A 157 -5.70 -7.39 5.04
C TYR A 157 -6.40 -8.33 6.05
N LYS A 158 -5.69 -9.34 6.59
CA LYS A 158 -6.22 -10.25 7.61
C LYS A 158 -6.24 -9.60 8.98
N ILE A 159 -5.20 -8.85 9.34
CA ILE A 159 -5.14 -8.06 10.58
C ILE A 159 -6.29 -7.04 10.62
N TRP A 160 -6.60 -6.41 9.49
CA TRP A 160 -7.74 -5.50 9.32
C TRP A 160 -9.10 -6.20 9.19
N GLY A 161 -9.17 -7.53 9.20
CA GLY A 161 -10.43 -8.26 9.10
C GLY A 161 -11.11 -8.21 7.73
N LEU A 162 -10.35 -7.97 6.65
CA LEU A 162 -10.85 -7.88 5.28
C LEU A 162 -10.87 -9.25 4.59
N ASN A 163 -11.79 -9.43 3.64
CA ASN A 163 -11.84 -10.60 2.77
C ASN A 163 -11.08 -10.33 1.47
N LYS A 164 -10.00 -11.06 1.21
CA LYS A 164 -9.19 -10.95 0.00
C LYS A 164 -9.96 -11.22 -1.30
N ASP A 165 -11.01 -12.04 -1.26
CA ASP A 165 -11.81 -12.39 -2.44
C ASP A 165 -12.70 -11.22 -2.90
N LYS A 166 -12.79 -10.17 -2.08
CA LYS A 166 -13.47 -8.90 -2.41
C LYS A 166 -12.51 -7.84 -2.96
N ALA A 167 -11.25 -8.17 -3.23
CA ALA A 167 -10.33 -7.23 -3.87
C ALA A 167 -10.89 -6.77 -5.23
N PRO A 168 -10.92 -5.46 -5.52
CA PRO A 168 -11.43 -4.95 -6.79
C PRO A 168 -10.46 -5.25 -7.93
N SER A 169 -10.98 -5.28 -9.16
CA SER A 169 -10.13 -5.25 -10.36
C SER A 169 -9.33 -3.95 -10.39
N THR A 170 -8.01 -4.06 -10.56
CA THR A 170 -7.16 -2.90 -10.81
C THR A 170 -7.32 -2.40 -12.24
N THR A 171 -7.15 -1.11 -12.45
CA THR A 171 -7.06 -0.52 -13.79
C THR A 171 -5.65 -0.58 -14.34
N PHE A 172 -5.49 -0.84 -15.64
CA PHE A 172 -4.23 -0.62 -16.35
C PHE A 172 -4.24 0.70 -17.11
N THR A 173 -3.20 1.53 -16.94
CA THR A 173 -3.17 2.87 -17.54
C THR A 173 -2.71 2.85 -18.99
N ILE A 174 -3.56 3.32 -19.90
CA ILE A 174 -3.19 3.70 -21.26
C ILE A 174 -2.77 5.17 -21.25
N GLY A 175 -1.45 5.40 -21.33
CA GLY A 175 -0.87 6.73 -21.36
C GLY A 175 -1.10 7.45 -22.70
N ILE A 176 -1.12 8.78 -22.66
CA ILE A 176 -1.26 9.64 -23.85
C ILE A 176 -0.10 9.40 -24.81
N ASP A 177 -0.41 9.09 -26.05
CA ASP A 177 0.55 8.75 -27.11
C ASP A 177 -0.13 8.90 -28.50
N THR A 178 0.58 8.55 -29.57
CA THR A 178 0.02 8.47 -30.93
C THR A 178 -1.06 7.38 -31.05
N PRO A 179 -2.06 7.52 -31.95
CA PRO A 179 -3.14 6.54 -32.07
C PRO A 179 -2.68 5.09 -32.32
N ASP A 180 -1.60 4.89 -33.08
CA ASP A 180 -1.03 3.57 -33.33
C ASP A 180 -0.45 2.93 -32.06
N VAL A 181 0.29 3.72 -31.27
CA VAL A 181 0.86 3.26 -29.99
C VAL A 181 -0.25 2.97 -28.97
N VAL A 182 -1.29 3.80 -28.94
CA VAL A 182 -2.47 3.59 -28.07
C VAL A 182 -3.18 2.29 -28.41
N ARG A 183 -3.44 2.01 -29.70
CA ARG A 183 -4.04 0.73 -30.14
C ARG A 183 -3.15 -0.46 -29.77
N ALA A 184 -1.84 -0.36 -29.98
CA ALA A 184 -0.91 -1.43 -29.66
C ALA A 184 -0.88 -1.74 -28.15
N LYS A 185 -0.69 -0.73 -27.30
CA LYS A 185 -0.70 -0.86 -25.83
C LYS A 185 -2.03 -1.41 -25.31
N THR A 186 -3.15 -0.96 -25.89
CA THR A 186 -4.48 -1.45 -25.53
C THR A 186 -4.63 -2.95 -25.84
N LYS A 187 -4.22 -3.39 -27.04
CA LYS A 187 -4.28 -4.80 -27.43
C LYS A 187 -3.38 -5.68 -26.56
N GLU A 188 -2.22 -5.17 -26.14
CA GLU A 188 -1.29 -5.90 -25.26
C GLU A 188 -1.89 -6.21 -23.87
N CYS A 189 -2.64 -5.25 -23.31
CA CYS A 189 -3.16 -5.37 -21.94
C CYS A 189 -4.62 -5.83 -21.85
N ALA A 190 -5.46 -5.62 -22.87
CA ALA A 190 -6.90 -5.86 -22.78
C ALA A 190 -7.29 -7.29 -22.38
N GLY A 191 -6.47 -8.30 -22.72
CA GLY A 191 -6.71 -9.69 -22.30
C GLY A 191 -6.37 -9.99 -20.83
N GLN A 192 -5.76 -9.05 -20.11
CA GLN A 192 -5.22 -9.24 -18.76
C GLN A 192 -5.95 -8.42 -17.68
N PHE A 193 -6.78 -7.45 -18.08
CA PHE A 193 -7.47 -6.54 -17.18
C PHE A 193 -8.97 -6.50 -17.46
N ASN A 194 -9.77 -6.19 -16.43
CA ASN A 194 -11.22 -6.07 -16.56
C ASN A 194 -11.68 -4.61 -16.76
N ILE A 195 -10.80 -3.64 -16.55
CA ILE A 195 -11.06 -2.20 -16.68
C ILE A 195 -9.75 -1.49 -17.04
N LEU A 196 -9.83 -0.51 -17.93
CA LEU A 196 -8.67 0.31 -18.33
C LEU A 196 -8.77 1.70 -17.70
N LYS A 197 -7.62 2.31 -17.41
CA LYS A 197 -7.53 3.72 -17.01
C LYS A 197 -6.98 4.53 -18.18
N VAL A 198 -7.63 5.65 -18.51
CA VAL A 198 -7.15 6.57 -19.55
C VAL A 198 -6.85 7.93 -18.95
N LYS A 199 -5.64 8.43 -19.22
CA LYS A 199 -5.25 9.80 -18.86
C LYS A 199 -5.80 10.75 -19.92
N LEU A 200 -6.70 11.64 -19.50
CA LEU A 200 -7.31 12.70 -20.32
C LEU A 200 -6.84 14.08 -19.84
N GLY A 201 -7.52 15.14 -20.28
CA GLY A 201 -7.21 16.52 -19.93
C GLY A 201 -6.38 17.24 -20.99
N ARG A 202 -6.45 16.78 -22.25
CA ARG A 202 -5.81 17.36 -23.43
C ARG A 202 -6.83 17.67 -24.52
N ASP A 203 -6.36 18.32 -25.58
CA ASP A 203 -7.21 18.72 -26.70
C ASP A 203 -7.73 17.53 -27.52
N ASN A 204 -7.11 16.35 -27.38
CA ASN A 204 -7.43 15.13 -28.12
C ASN A 204 -8.15 14.06 -27.28
N ASP A 205 -8.81 14.44 -26.18
CA ASP A 205 -9.47 13.49 -25.27
C ASP A 205 -10.48 12.58 -26.00
N LYS A 206 -11.27 13.12 -26.93
CA LYS A 206 -12.25 12.34 -27.69
C LYS A 206 -11.58 11.33 -28.63
N GLU A 207 -10.56 11.77 -29.37
CA GLU A 207 -9.77 10.92 -30.26
C GLU A 207 -9.11 9.76 -29.48
N MET A 208 -8.60 10.04 -28.28
CA MET A 208 -7.99 9.03 -27.42
C MET A 208 -9.00 7.92 -27.05
N ILE A 209 -10.20 8.32 -26.63
CA ILE A 209 -11.26 7.38 -26.26
C ILE A 209 -11.75 6.60 -27.49
N GLU A 210 -12.00 7.26 -28.62
CA GLU A 210 -12.41 6.61 -29.86
C GLU A 210 -11.34 5.61 -30.36
N THR A 211 -10.06 5.98 -30.23
CA THR A 211 -8.93 5.11 -30.60
C THR A 211 -8.90 3.84 -29.75
N ILE A 212 -9.06 3.96 -28.43
CA ILE A 212 -9.12 2.80 -27.53
C ILE A 212 -10.38 1.98 -27.84
N ARG A 213 -11.53 2.63 -27.97
CA ARG A 213 -12.81 1.99 -28.23
C ARG A 213 -12.85 1.25 -29.57
N SER A 214 -12.03 1.66 -30.54
CA SER A 214 -11.87 0.96 -31.83
C SER A 214 -11.25 -0.44 -31.70
N VAL A 215 -10.64 -0.78 -30.57
CA VAL A 215 -9.94 -2.06 -30.35
C VAL A 215 -10.35 -2.81 -29.08
N THR A 216 -11.19 -2.23 -28.21
CA THR A 216 -11.69 -2.90 -27.01
C THR A 216 -13.04 -2.34 -26.55
N ASP A 217 -13.87 -3.22 -26.00
CA ASP A 217 -15.16 -2.93 -25.36
C ASP A 217 -15.08 -2.89 -23.83
N LEU A 218 -13.90 -3.07 -23.23
CA LEU A 218 -13.71 -3.00 -21.78
C LEU A 218 -14.24 -1.67 -21.21
N PRO A 219 -14.77 -1.68 -19.97
CA PRO A 219 -15.08 -0.44 -19.26
C PRO A 219 -13.80 0.37 -19.06
N ILE A 220 -13.95 1.69 -19.06
CA ILE A 220 -12.85 2.64 -18.92
C ILE A 220 -13.11 3.55 -17.73
N ALA A 221 -12.12 3.72 -16.86
CA ALA A 221 -12.06 4.81 -15.90
C ALA A 221 -11.18 5.93 -16.47
N VAL A 222 -11.58 7.20 -16.31
CA VAL A 222 -10.80 8.34 -16.80
C VAL A 222 -10.19 9.16 -15.69
N ASP A 223 -9.07 9.80 -15.99
CA ASP A 223 -8.40 10.74 -15.09
C ASP A 223 -7.96 11.96 -15.89
N ALA A 224 -8.75 13.04 -15.78
CA ALA A 224 -8.50 14.30 -16.47
C ALA A 224 -7.32 15.09 -15.88
N ASN A 225 -6.79 14.68 -14.72
CA ASN A 225 -5.60 15.25 -14.09
C ASN A 225 -5.58 16.79 -14.06
N GLN A 226 -6.73 17.39 -13.70
CA GLN A 226 -6.99 18.84 -13.67
C GLN A 226 -6.92 19.56 -15.03
N GLY A 227 -6.90 18.85 -16.16
CA GLY A 227 -6.81 19.43 -17.50
C GLY A 227 -8.05 20.19 -17.95
N TRP A 228 -9.25 19.79 -17.50
CA TRP A 228 -10.48 20.51 -17.81
C TRP A 228 -10.64 21.70 -16.86
N LYS A 229 -10.43 22.92 -17.40
CA LYS A 229 -10.54 24.16 -16.63
C LYS A 229 -11.95 24.78 -16.68
N ASP A 230 -12.67 24.53 -17.75
CA ASP A 230 -14.04 24.99 -17.91
C ASP A 230 -15.04 23.96 -17.36
N ARG A 231 -15.96 24.44 -16.51
CA ARG A 231 -16.93 23.58 -15.82
C ARG A 231 -17.96 23.00 -16.78
N GLN A 232 -18.44 23.79 -17.74
CA GLN A 232 -19.48 23.34 -18.67
C GLN A 232 -18.91 22.30 -19.63
N TYR A 233 -17.73 22.56 -20.18
CA TYR A 233 -16.96 21.61 -20.96
C TYR A 233 -16.71 20.30 -20.20
N ALA A 234 -16.31 20.36 -18.92
CA ALA A 234 -16.11 19.17 -18.11
C ALA A 234 -17.40 18.35 -17.96
N LEU A 235 -18.54 19.02 -17.71
CA LEU A 235 -19.84 18.36 -17.60
C LEU A 235 -20.25 17.69 -18.92
N ASP A 236 -20.15 18.41 -20.03
CA ASP A 236 -20.49 17.90 -21.36
C ASP A 236 -19.57 16.73 -21.77
N MET A 237 -18.29 16.82 -21.41
CA MET A 237 -17.33 15.73 -21.61
C MET A 237 -17.69 14.50 -20.79
N ILE A 238 -18.09 14.65 -19.51
CA ILE A 238 -18.52 13.52 -18.67
C ILE A 238 -19.74 12.81 -19.29
N HIS A 239 -20.72 13.56 -19.79
CA HIS A 239 -21.88 12.98 -20.49
C HIS A 239 -21.46 12.21 -21.73
N TRP A 240 -20.61 12.80 -22.57
CA TRP A 240 -20.08 12.13 -23.76
C TRP A 240 -19.29 10.86 -23.41
N LEU A 241 -18.42 10.91 -22.39
CA LEU A 241 -17.64 9.76 -21.94
C LEU A 241 -18.54 8.61 -21.46
N LYS A 242 -19.62 8.92 -20.74
CA LYS A 242 -20.58 7.91 -20.32
C LYS A 242 -21.20 7.17 -21.52
N GLU A 243 -21.50 7.88 -22.60
CA GLU A 243 -21.99 7.28 -23.85
C GLU A 243 -20.94 6.40 -24.53
N GLN A 244 -19.64 6.65 -24.30
CA GLN A 244 -18.52 5.84 -24.79
C GLN A 244 -18.13 4.68 -23.85
N GLY A 245 -18.92 4.36 -22.83
CA GLY A 245 -18.67 3.24 -21.92
C GLY A 245 -17.62 3.51 -20.84
N ILE A 246 -17.47 4.78 -20.44
CA ILE A 246 -16.71 5.15 -19.25
C ILE A 246 -17.58 4.95 -18.00
N VAL A 247 -16.99 4.39 -16.94
CA VAL A 247 -17.65 4.03 -15.67
C VAL A 247 -17.08 4.78 -14.47
#